data_AF-A0AAV9EMI8-F1
#
_entry.id   AF-A0AAV9EMI8-F1
#
_cell.length_a   1.000
_cell.length_b   1.000
_cell.length_c   1.000
_cell.angle_alpha   90.00
_cell.angle_beta   90.00
_cell.angle_gamma   90.00
#
_symmetry.space_group_name_H-M   'P 1'
#
loop_
_entity.id
_entity.type
_entity.pdbx_description
1 polymer ?
#
loop_
_entity_poly.entity_id
_entity_poly.type
_entity_poly.pdbx_seq_one_letter_code
_entity_poly.pdbx_strand_id
1 'polypeptide(L)'
;MMVLLFFPTVVDPLNFPSIACKLKESLSKALKHFHPLSGRLSWSPDSKRFEIIYDAQSPSTTFIEAECEEDFGLLVKADVHDARVYEELAPPLNNDDKAMESWAEICRTGELEVVPLLYRSAVTEPDQLTRLYEGSPMASPSLRRSTEPMSPHSQGPLLIRKTFISKQSLIQALKERAATTSNSRVSSFVAVCAHAWVCSTKALRVPHTDTIFNFMVDCRNIIGNIYHLNPCYEKQSTTSDKPLQK
;
A
#
# COMPACT_ATOMS: atom_id res chain seq x y z
N MET A 1 6.18 -11.03 -3.99
CA MET A 1 6.42 -11.86 -2.79
C MET A 1 5.24 -11.64 -1.89
N MET A 2 4.70 -12.67 -1.27
CA MET A 2 3.47 -12.55 -0.48
C MET A 2 3.53 -13.56 0.65
N VAL A 3 3.28 -13.10 1.87
CA VAL A 3 3.29 -13.92 3.09
C VAL A 3 1.89 -13.96 3.66
N LEU A 4 1.41 -15.17 3.92
CA LEU A 4 0.18 -15.40 4.66
C LEU A 4 0.54 -16.02 5.99
N LEU A 5 0.01 -15.43 7.05
CA LEU A 5 0.13 -15.95 8.39
C LEU A 5 -1.09 -16.84 8.67
N PHE A 6 -0.85 -18.12 8.90
CA PHE A 6 -1.84 -19.05 9.42
C PHE A 6 -1.52 -19.37 10.87
N PHE A 7 -2.56 -19.42 11.70
CA PHE A 7 -2.41 -19.77 13.11
C PHE A 7 -3.35 -20.93 13.45
N PRO A 8 -2.88 -21.91 14.25
CA PRO A 8 -3.74 -22.95 14.78
C PRO A 8 -4.72 -22.31 15.77
N THR A 9 -5.99 -22.21 15.40
CA THR A 9 -7.05 -22.06 16.40
C THR A 9 -7.26 -23.41 17.08
N VAL A 10 -7.48 -23.41 18.40
CA VAL A 10 -7.78 -24.60 19.23
C VAL A 10 -9.10 -25.29 18.81
N VAL A 11 -9.76 -24.81 17.76
CA VAL A 11 -11.05 -25.28 17.25
C VAL A 11 -10.83 -25.73 15.81
N ASP A 12 -10.90 -27.06 15.62
CA ASP A 12 -10.61 -27.85 14.43
C ASP A 12 -9.18 -27.77 13.87
N PRO A 13 -8.57 -28.91 13.49
CA PRO A 13 -7.33 -28.89 12.72
C PRO A 13 -7.65 -28.28 11.36
N LEU A 14 -7.47 -26.96 11.22
CA LEU A 14 -7.46 -26.30 9.93
C LEU A 14 -6.57 -27.12 8.99
N ASN A 15 -7.13 -27.56 7.86
CA ASN A 15 -6.38 -28.27 6.85
C ASN A 15 -5.47 -27.26 6.13
N PHE A 16 -4.33 -26.96 6.75
CA PHE A 16 -3.36 -26.01 6.25
C PHE A 16 -2.96 -26.29 4.79
N PRO A 17 -2.68 -27.55 4.36
CA PRO A 17 -2.44 -27.86 2.96
C PRO A 17 -3.56 -27.41 2.01
N SER A 18 -4.82 -27.64 2.39
CA SER A 18 -5.98 -27.22 1.60
C SER A 18 -6.08 -25.69 1.49
N ILE A 19 -5.81 -25.00 2.60
CA ILE A 19 -5.87 -23.54 2.65
C ILE A 19 -4.73 -22.92 1.83
N ALA A 20 -3.50 -23.40 2.01
CA ALA A 20 -2.35 -22.99 1.22
C ALA A 20 -2.59 -23.21 -0.28
N CYS A 21 -3.21 -24.34 -0.66
CA CYS A 21 -3.61 -24.60 -2.04
C CYS A 21 -4.59 -23.55 -2.56
N LYS A 22 -5.68 -23.29 -1.82
CA LYS A 22 -6.70 -22.30 -2.18
C LYS A 22 -6.12 -20.89 -2.33
N LEU A 23 -5.16 -20.51 -1.50
CA LEU A 23 -4.47 -19.23 -1.57
C LEU A 23 -3.56 -19.10 -2.79
N LYS A 24 -2.80 -20.15 -3.11
CA LYS A 24 -1.96 -20.18 -4.32
C LYS A 24 -2.80 -20.07 -5.57
N GLU A 25 -3.92 -20.79 -5.64
CA GLU A 25 -4.86 -20.73 -6.76
C GLU A 25 -5.52 -19.35 -6.90
N SER A 26 -6.04 -18.80 -5.80
CA SER A 26 -6.64 -17.46 -5.81
C SER A 26 -5.63 -16.36 -6.12
N LEU A 27 -4.39 -16.47 -5.64
CA LEU A 27 -3.32 -15.55 -5.98
C LEU A 27 -2.98 -15.62 -7.47
N SER A 28 -2.85 -16.82 -8.03
CA SER A 28 -2.60 -17.02 -9.46
C SER A 28 -3.68 -16.34 -10.31
N LYS A 29 -4.96 -16.42 -9.89
CA LYS A 29 -6.06 -15.67 -10.51
C LYS A 29 -5.90 -14.16 -10.34
N ALA A 30 -5.64 -13.68 -9.13
CA ALA A 30 -5.46 -12.25 -8.85
C ALA A 30 -4.31 -11.64 -9.68
N LEU A 31 -3.18 -12.33 -9.79
CA LEU A 31 -2.02 -11.87 -10.55
C LEU A 31 -2.28 -11.69 -12.06
N LYS A 32 -3.31 -12.36 -12.61
CA LYS A 32 -3.79 -12.09 -13.98
C LYS A 32 -4.48 -10.73 -14.12
N HIS A 33 -5.00 -10.17 -13.03
CA HIS A 33 -5.58 -8.84 -13.00
C HIS A 33 -4.57 -7.76 -12.57
N PHE A 34 -3.42 -8.17 -12.01
CA PHE A 34 -2.36 -7.32 -11.50
C PHE A 34 -0.99 -7.68 -12.09
N HIS A 35 -0.90 -7.79 -13.42
CA HIS A 35 0.35 -8.15 -14.11
C HIS A 35 1.61 -7.38 -13.67
N PRO A 36 1.56 -6.08 -13.31
CA PRO A 36 2.74 -5.38 -12.81
C PRO A 36 3.35 -5.99 -11.54
N LEU A 37 2.56 -6.66 -10.69
CA LEU A 37 3.05 -7.30 -9.45
C LEU A 37 3.79 -8.62 -9.72
N SER A 38 3.54 -9.22 -10.88
CA SER A 38 4.23 -10.41 -11.38
C SER A 38 5.40 -10.08 -12.31
N GLY A 39 5.56 -8.81 -12.67
CA GLY A 39 6.60 -8.35 -13.56
C GLY A 39 7.92 -8.04 -12.86
N ARG A 40 8.98 -7.86 -13.65
CA ARG A 40 10.28 -7.37 -13.18
C ARG A 40 10.52 -5.98 -13.73
N LEU A 41 11.02 -5.09 -12.88
CA LEU A 41 11.47 -3.77 -13.32
C LEU A 41 12.79 -3.92 -14.08
N SER A 42 12.83 -3.47 -15.33
CA SER A 42 14.02 -3.47 -16.17
C SER A 42 14.25 -2.09 -16.77
N TRP A 43 15.51 -1.71 -16.95
CA TRP A 43 15.86 -0.49 -17.68
C TRP A 43 15.91 -0.79 -19.17
N SER A 44 15.19 0.00 -19.97
CA SER A 44 15.22 -0.09 -21.44
C SER A 44 16.09 1.04 -21.99
N PRO A 45 17.25 0.73 -22.62
CA PRO A 45 18.11 1.73 -23.23
C PRO A 45 17.43 2.49 -24.37
N ASP A 46 16.54 1.83 -25.11
CA ASP A 46 15.88 2.39 -26.29
C ASP A 46 14.83 3.44 -25.91
N SER A 47 14.01 3.14 -24.90
CA SER A 47 12.97 4.06 -24.42
C SER A 47 13.47 5.04 -23.36
N LYS A 48 14.72 4.86 -22.89
CA LYS A 48 15.37 5.59 -21.79
C LYS A 48 14.50 5.66 -20.52
N ARG A 49 13.74 4.60 -20.26
CA ARG A 49 12.79 4.51 -19.15
C ARG A 49 12.84 3.12 -18.50
N PHE A 50 12.35 3.06 -17.27
CA PHE A 50 12.10 1.78 -16.60
C PHE A 50 10.78 1.19 -17.10
N GLU A 51 10.80 -0.08 -17.44
CA GLU A 51 9.67 -0.85 -17.92
C GLU A 51 9.40 -2.01 -16.97
N ILE A 52 8.13 -2.37 -16.80
CA ILE A 52 7.74 -3.56 -16.05
C ILE A 52 7.55 -4.67 -17.08
N ILE A 53 8.50 -5.60 -17.14
CA ILE A 53 8.46 -6.73 -18.05
C ILE A 53 7.69 -7.86 -17.38
N TYR A 54 6.56 -8.24 -17.97
CA TYR A 54 5.79 -9.41 -17.58
C TYR A 54 6.01 -10.50 -18.63
N ASP A 55 6.58 -11.63 -18.21
CA ASP A 55 6.72 -12.83 -19.02
C ASP A 55 5.81 -13.92 -18.45
N ALA A 56 4.84 -14.35 -19.26
CA ALA A 56 3.88 -15.39 -18.88
C ALA A 56 4.52 -16.77 -18.66
N GLN A 57 5.77 -16.97 -19.09
CA GLN A 57 6.51 -18.24 -18.96
C GLN A 57 7.54 -18.22 -17.82
N SER A 58 7.87 -17.04 -17.27
CA SER A 58 8.79 -16.91 -16.16
C SER A 58 8.09 -17.11 -14.81
N PRO A 59 8.77 -17.67 -13.78
CA PRO A 59 8.18 -17.86 -12.46
C PRO A 59 7.79 -16.51 -11.86
N SER A 60 6.47 -16.28 -11.89
CA SER A 60 5.76 -15.11 -11.43
C SER A 60 5.52 -15.22 -9.93
N THR A 61 6.24 -14.40 -9.16
CA THR A 61 6.02 -14.16 -7.73
C THR A 61 6.35 -15.34 -6.79
N THR A 62 7.30 -15.12 -5.86
CA THR A 62 7.60 -16.07 -4.77
C THR A 62 6.47 -16.09 -3.74
N PHE A 63 5.93 -17.29 -3.47
CA PHE A 63 5.01 -17.57 -2.36
C PHE A 63 5.79 -18.29 -1.26
N ILE A 64 5.81 -17.75 -0.04
CA ILE A 64 6.56 -18.32 1.09
C ILE A 64 5.55 -18.76 2.15
N GLU A 65 5.66 -20.02 2.55
CA GLU A 65 4.99 -20.58 3.73
C GLU A 65 6.01 -20.57 4.87
N ALA A 66 5.64 -19.98 6.01
CA ALA A 66 6.48 -19.88 7.18
C ALA A 66 5.66 -20.16 8.45
N GLU A 67 6.32 -20.67 9.48
CA GLU A 67 5.75 -20.94 10.79
C GLU A 67 6.46 -20.08 11.83
N CYS A 68 5.74 -19.66 12.87
CA CYS A 68 6.22 -18.78 13.91
C CYS A 68 5.59 -19.18 15.25
N GLU A 69 6.40 -19.22 16.31
CA GLU A 69 5.96 -19.57 17.67
C GLU A 69 5.51 -18.35 18.50
N GLU A 70 5.54 -17.14 17.94
CA GLU A 70 5.16 -15.90 18.62
C GLU A 70 3.66 -15.87 18.98
N ASP A 71 3.33 -15.26 20.12
CA ASP A 71 1.93 -15.09 20.55
C ASP A 71 1.24 -14.00 19.74
N PHE A 72 0.45 -14.42 18.74
CA PHE A 72 -0.36 -13.53 17.91
C PHE A 72 -1.26 -12.60 18.72
N GLY A 73 -1.85 -13.10 19.81
CA GLY A 73 -2.73 -12.33 20.69
C GLY A 73 -2.01 -11.17 21.37
N LEU A 74 -0.69 -11.27 21.58
CA LEU A 74 0.14 -10.15 21.98
C LEU A 74 0.46 -9.24 20.80
N LEU A 75 0.88 -9.80 19.66
CA LEU A 75 1.30 -9.03 18.48
C LEU A 75 0.22 -8.10 17.89
N VAL A 76 -1.06 -8.45 18.04
CA VAL A 76 -2.18 -7.62 17.55
C VAL A 76 -2.64 -6.53 18.53
N LYS A 77 -2.19 -6.57 19.78
CA LYS A 77 -2.60 -5.56 20.76
C LYS A 77 -1.99 -4.21 20.40
N ALA A 78 -2.71 -3.14 20.70
CA ALA A 78 -2.22 -1.77 20.57
C ALA A 78 -1.25 -1.42 21.72
N ASP A 79 -0.22 -2.25 21.92
CA ASP A 79 0.82 -2.10 22.94
C ASP A 79 2.18 -1.82 22.29
N VAL A 80 3.22 -1.79 23.12
CA VAL A 80 4.62 -1.62 22.78
C VAL A 80 5.18 -2.96 22.30
N HIS A 81 5.67 -2.98 21.07
CA HIS A 81 6.24 -4.17 20.44
C HIS A 81 7.65 -3.90 19.91
N ASP A 82 8.51 -4.90 19.91
CA ASP A 82 9.78 -4.85 19.20
C ASP A 82 9.51 -4.85 17.69
N ALA A 83 10.06 -3.87 16.96
CA ALA A 83 9.83 -3.76 15.52
C ALA A 83 10.40 -4.96 14.74
N ARG A 84 11.47 -5.60 15.26
CA ARG A 84 12.18 -6.72 14.61
C ARG A 84 11.29 -7.94 14.42
N VAL A 85 10.38 -8.19 15.37
CA VAL A 85 9.41 -9.30 15.26
C VAL A 85 8.56 -9.15 13.99
N TYR A 86 8.19 -7.93 13.60
CA TYR A 86 7.42 -7.71 12.36
C TYR A 86 8.27 -7.84 11.08
N GLU A 87 9.56 -7.57 11.15
CA GLU A 87 10.50 -7.76 10.02
C GLU A 87 10.71 -9.26 9.74
N GLU A 88 10.61 -10.10 10.77
CA GLU A 88 10.68 -11.56 10.65
C GLU A 88 9.38 -12.15 10.10
N LEU A 89 8.23 -11.55 10.42
CA LEU A 89 6.90 -12.03 9.99
C LEU A 89 6.61 -11.81 8.51
N ALA A 90 7.21 -10.81 7.87
CA ALA A 90 7.06 -10.59 6.45
C ALA A 90 8.31 -9.94 5.86
N PRO A 91 8.80 -10.43 4.71
CA PRO A 91 9.85 -9.74 3.99
C PRO A 91 9.34 -8.36 3.53
N PRO A 92 10.21 -7.38 3.21
CA PRO A 92 9.77 -6.04 2.82
C PRO A 92 8.87 -6.11 1.58
N LEU A 93 7.57 -5.88 1.77
CA LEU A 93 6.55 -5.98 0.73
C LEU A 93 6.22 -4.60 0.14
N ASN A 94 6.11 -4.54 -1.19
CA ASN A 94 5.33 -3.50 -1.86
C ASN A 94 3.85 -3.90 -1.76
N ASN A 95 3.19 -3.47 -0.69
CA ASN A 95 1.77 -3.72 -0.48
C ASN A 95 0.95 -2.72 -1.31
N ASP A 96 0.30 -3.20 -2.37
CA ASP A 96 -0.78 -2.47 -3.02
C ASP A 96 -2.09 -2.92 -2.36
N ASP A 97 -2.73 -2.02 -1.59
CA ASP A 97 -3.94 -2.32 -0.83
C ASP A 97 -5.05 -2.91 -1.73
N LYS A 98 -5.17 -2.43 -2.97
CA LYS A 98 -6.18 -2.93 -3.91
C LYS A 98 -5.88 -4.34 -4.38
N ALA A 99 -4.60 -4.66 -4.61
CA ALA A 99 -4.21 -6.01 -4.98
C ALA A 99 -4.51 -7.01 -3.85
N MET A 100 -4.26 -6.59 -2.61
CA MET A 100 -4.60 -7.38 -1.42
C MET A 100 -6.11 -7.57 -1.28
N GLU A 101 -6.89 -6.49 -1.44
CA GLU A 101 -8.36 -6.53 -1.40
C GLU A 101 -8.95 -7.45 -2.48
N SER A 102 -8.55 -7.28 -3.74
CA SER A 102 -9.02 -8.09 -4.87
C SER A 102 -8.62 -9.56 -4.72
N TRP A 103 -7.41 -9.84 -4.23
CA TRP A 103 -7.01 -11.22 -3.96
C TRP A 103 -7.83 -11.84 -2.84
N ALA A 104 -8.08 -11.09 -1.75
CA ALA A 104 -8.94 -11.57 -0.66
C ALA A 104 -10.38 -11.83 -1.13
N GLU A 105 -10.90 -11.01 -2.05
CA GLU A 105 -12.19 -11.23 -2.70
C GLU A 105 -12.18 -12.52 -3.53
N ILE A 106 -11.25 -12.68 -4.47
CA ILE A 106 -11.11 -13.89 -5.30
C ILE A 106 -10.94 -15.14 -4.43
N CYS A 107 -10.22 -15.05 -3.30
CA CYS A 107 -10.08 -16.15 -2.37
C CYS A 107 -11.41 -16.54 -1.70
N ARG A 108 -12.34 -15.59 -1.49
CA ARG A 108 -13.66 -15.85 -0.92
C ARG A 108 -14.67 -16.31 -1.96
N THR A 109 -14.73 -15.65 -3.12
CA THR A 109 -15.82 -15.77 -4.11
C THR A 109 -15.42 -16.57 -5.35
N GLY A 110 -14.12 -16.69 -5.65
CA GLY A 110 -13.57 -17.39 -6.81
C GLY A 110 -13.32 -16.50 -8.03
N GLU A 111 -13.91 -15.30 -8.08
CA GLU A 111 -13.85 -14.31 -9.17
C GLU A 111 -13.83 -12.88 -8.62
N LEU A 112 -13.49 -11.91 -9.47
CA LEU A 112 -13.42 -10.50 -9.11
C LEU A 112 -14.57 -9.74 -9.76
N GLU A 113 -15.36 -8.99 -8.97
CA GLU A 113 -16.49 -8.22 -9.51
C GLU A 113 -16.01 -7.00 -10.31
N VAL A 114 -14.95 -6.34 -9.85
CA VAL A 114 -14.41 -5.12 -10.48
C VAL A 114 -12.93 -5.29 -10.84
N VAL A 115 -12.64 -5.29 -12.15
CA VAL A 115 -11.27 -5.43 -12.65
C VAL A 115 -10.48 -4.12 -12.50
N PRO A 116 -9.26 -4.13 -11.92
CA PRO A 116 -8.42 -2.95 -11.80
C PRO A 116 -8.02 -2.36 -13.15
N LEU A 117 -8.07 -1.03 -13.25
CA LEU A 117 -7.53 -0.31 -14.39
C LEU A 117 -6.00 -0.20 -14.26
N LEU A 118 -5.27 -1.02 -15.00
CA LEU A 118 -3.80 -1.03 -15.04
C LEU A 118 -3.19 -0.14 -16.14
N TYR A 119 -4.03 0.44 -17.01
CA TYR A 119 -3.57 1.24 -18.13
C TYR A 119 -3.02 2.59 -17.66
N ARG A 120 -1.69 2.67 -17.53
CA ARG A 120 -0.98 3.92 -17.21
C ARG A 120 -1.11 4.98 -18.30
N SER A 121 -1.46 4.59 -19.53
CA SER A 121 -1.74 5.52 -20.63
C SER A 121 -2.97 6.41 -20.38
N ALA A 122 -3.85 6.04 -19.43
CA ALA A 122 -4.91 6.92 -18.97
C ALA A 122 -4.37 8.14 -18.20
N VAL A 123 -3.16 8.06 -17.64
CA VAL A 123 -2.47 9.22 -17.09
C VAL A 123 -1.70 9.86 -18.25
N THR A 124 -2.24 10.94 -18.81
CA THR A 124 -1.49 11.75 -19.77
C THR A 124 -0.36 12.42 -19.00
N GLU A 125 0.89 12.06 -19.29
CA GLU A 125 2.03 12.83 -18.78
C GLU A 125 2.16 14.12 -19.60
N PRO A 126 1.98 15.31 -19.00
CA PRO A 126 2.41 16.53 -19.63
C PRO A 126 3.94 16.55 -19.60
N ASP A 127 4.55 17.01 -20.69
CA ASP A 127 6.00 17.27 -20.81
C ASP A 127 6.61 18.15 -19.70
N GLN A 128 5.78 18.71 -18.81
CA GLN A 128 6.19 19.58 -17.71
C GLN A 128 6.44 18.82 -16.39
N LEU A 129 5.78 17.67 -16.16
CA LEU A 129 5.93 16.91 -14.91
C LEU A 129 7.32 16.27 -14.80
N THR A 130 7.81 15.66 -15.88
CA THR A 130 9.18 15.11 -15.94
C THR A 130 10.22 16.19 -15.67
N ARG A 131 10.08 17.38 -16.28
CA ARG A 131 10.97 18.54 -16.05
C ARG A 131 10.91 19.10 -14.63
N LEU A 132 9.75 19.05 -13.96
CA LEU A 132 9.59 19.49 -12.58
C LEU A 132 10.35 18.59 -11.60
N TYR A 133 10.44 17.29 -11.90
CA TYR A 133 11.16 16.32 -11.08
C TYR A 133 12.65 16.21 -11.44
N GLU A 134 13.06 16.41 -12.69
CA GLU A 134 14.46 16.34 -13.12
C GLU A 134 15.41 17.31 -12.39
N GLY A 135 14.89 18.37 -11.76
CA GLY A 135 15.67 19.33 -10.95
C GLY A 135 15.32 19.35 -9.45
N SER A 136 14.40 18.50 -8.98
CA SER A 136 13.92 18.55 -7.60
C SER A 136 14.81 17.70 -6.66
N PRO A 137 15.21 18.21 -5.49
CA PRO A 137 15.87 17.40 -4.46
C PRO A 137 14.98 16.24 -3.93
N MET A 138 13.66 16.28 -4.19
CA MET A 138 12.74 15.16 -3.89
C MET A 138 12.72 14.08 -4.98
N ALA A 139 13.25 14.36 -6.18
CA ALA A 139 13.42 13.31 -7.17
C ALA A 139 14.56 12.41 -6.69
N SER A 140 14.15 11.27 -6.16
CA SER A 140 15.06 10.24 -5.66
C SER A 140 16.17 9.95 -6.68
N PRO A 141 17.45 10.20 -6.36
CA PRO A 141 18.58 9.64 -7.09
C PRO A 141 18.60 8.09 -7.01
N SER A 142 17.71 7.52 -6.19
CA SER A 142 17.68 6.16 -5.67
C SER A 142 17.28 5.07 -6.66
N LEU A 143 16.98 5.38 -7.92
CA LEU A 143 16.81 4.34 -8.96
C LEU A 143 18.13 3.95 -9.64
N ARG A 144 19.25 4.63 -9.32
CA ARG A 144 20.55 4.00 -9.50
C ARG A 144 20.61 2.84 -8.50
N ARG A 145 20.35 1.63 -9.01
CA ARG A 145 20.59 0.34 -8.36
C ARG A 145 21.68 0.53 -7.31
N SER A 146 21.32 0.46 -6.02
CA SER A 146 22.31 0.32 -4.97
C SER A 146 23.02 -1.00 -5.28
N THR A 147 24.17 -0.91 -5.94
CA THR A 147 25.09 -2.03 -6.17
C THR A 147 25.93 -2.30 -4.94
N GLU A 148 25.74 -1.52 -3.87
CA GLU A 148 26.26 -1.84 -2.56
C GLU A 148 25.55 -3.12 -2.10
N PRO A 149 26.30 -4.20 -1.82
CA PRO A 149 25.74 -5.34 -1.10
C PRO A 149 25.07 -4.80 0.16
N MET A 150 23.87 -5.29 0.49
CA MET A 150 23.28 -5.03 1.81
C MET A 150 24.36 -5.36 2.85
N SER A 151 24.89 -4.32 3.51
CA SER A 151 25.89 -4.52 4.55
C SER A 151 25.29 -5.49 5.57
N PRO A 152 26.04 -6.48 6.09
CA PRO A 152 25.53 -7.34 7.14
C PRO A 152 24.99 -6.47 8.25
N HIS A 153 23.70 -6.64 8.55
CA HIS A 153 22.90 -5.89 9.51
C HIS A 153 23.76 -5.44 10.71
N SER A 154 24.31 -4.22 10.64
CA SER A 154 24.77 -3.54 11.83
C SER A 154 23.54 -3.42 12.71
N GLN A 155 23.56 -4.02 13.90
CA GLN A 155 22.45 -3.97 14.84
C GLN A 155 22.07 -2.50 15.05
N GLY A 156 21.05 -2.06 14.32
CA GLY A 156 20.50 -0.73 14.45
C GLY A 156 19.93 -0.56 15.86
N PRO A 157 19.65 0.68 16.28
CA PRO A 157 18.98 0.89 17.56
C PRO A 157 17.69 0.08 17.62
N LEU A 158 17.37 -0.48 18.79
CA LEU A 158 16.12 -1.19 19.02
C LEU A 158 14.95 -0.25 18.68
N LEU A 159 14.29 -0.52 17.56
CA LEU A 159 13.10 0.20 17.16
C LEU A 159 11.90 -0.43 17.84
N ILE A 160 11.10 0.41 18.47
CA ILE A 160 9.87 0.00 19.16
C ILE A 160 8.70 0.52 18.35
N ARG A 161 7.74 -0.36 18.06
CA ARG A 161 6.47 -0.02 17.44
C ARG A 161 5.41 0.15 18.53
N LYS A 162 4.64 1.25 18.46
CA LYS A 162 3.47 1.46 19.32
C LYS A 162 2.31 2.03 18.51
N THR A 163 1.12 1.47 18.72
CA THR A 163 -0.12 1.96 18.10
C THR A 163 -0.84 2.93 19.04
N PHE A 164 -1.18 4.11 18.54
CA PHE A 164 -1.97 5.11 19.28
C PHE A 164 -3.37 5.19 18.71
N ILE A 165 -4.39 4.97 19.56
CA ILE A 165 -5.79 5.03 19.15
C ILE A 165 -6.34 6.42 19.50
N SER A 166 -6.58 7.23 18.46
CA SER A 166 -7.24 8.54 18.62
C SER A 166 -8.75 8.35 18.71
N LYS A 167 -9.32 8.54 19.90
CA LYS A 167 -10.78 8.46 20.12
C LYS A 167 -11.52 9.62 19.45
N GLN A 168 -12.79 9.39 19.11
CA GLN A 168 -13.64 10.41 18.50
C GLN A 168 -13.73 11.71 19.32
N SER A 169 -13.80 11.60 20.65
CA SER A 169 -13.83 12.76 21.55
C SER A 169 -12.57 13.61 21.45
N LEU A 170 -11.39 13.00 21.35
CA LEU A 170 -10.13 13.71 21.12
C LEU A 170 -10.16 14.42 19.76
N ILE A 171 -10.58 13.73 18.70
CA ILE A 171 -10.64 14.30 17.34
C ILE A 171 -11.59 15.51 17.30
N GLN A 172 -12.75 15.43 17.96
CA GLN A 172 -13.69 16.55 18.06
C GLN A 172 -13.07 17.74 18.79
N ALA A 173 -12.46 17.52 19.97
CA ALA A 173 -11.78 18.58 20.71
C ALA A 173 -10.63 19.23 19.92
N LEU A 174 -9.88 18.43 19.14
CA LEU A 174 -8.82 18.95 18.26
C LEU A 174 -9.39 19.86 17.16
N LYS A 175 -10.52 19.47 16.56
CA LYS A 175 -11.19 20.28 15.52
C LYS A 175 -11.79 21.56 16.07
N GLU A 176 -12.44 21.50 17.23
CA GLU A 176 -12.99 22.67 17.91
C GLU A 176 -11.89 23.69 18.23
N ARG A 177 -10.76 23.23 18.78
CA ARG A 177 -9.59 24.07 19.05
C ARG A 177 -8.98 24.67 17.80
N ALA A 178 -9.04 23.97 16.66
CA ALA A 178 -8.54 24.53 15.40
C ALA A 178 -9.52 25.57 14.79
N ALA A 179 -10.83 25.40 15.02
CA ALA A 179 -11.86 26.33 14.59
C ALA A 179 -11.80 27.67 15.34
N THR A 180 -11.32 27.70 16.59
CA THR A 180 -11.11 28.97 17.31
C THR A 180 -9.92 29.77 16.78
N THR A 181 -8.98 29.11 16.09
CA THR A 181 -7.76 29.74 15.55
C THR A 181 -7.91 30.10 14.06
N SER A 182 -8.73 29.36 13.33
CA SER A 182 -8.99 29.57 11.90
C SER A 182 -10.48 29.47 11.60
N ASN A 183 -11.02 30.38 10.79
CA ASN A 183 -12.41 30.32 10.30
C ASN A 183 -12.65 29.20 9.28
N SER A 184 -11.80 28.17 9.24
CA SER A 184 -11.83 27.10 8.25
C SER A 184 -12.21 25.76 8.88
N ARG A 185 -12.96 24.94 8.13
CA ARG A 185 -13.33 23.60 8.56
C ARG A 185 -12.11 22.68 8.47
N VAL A 186 -11.67 22.14 9.60
CA VAL A 186 -10.52 21.23 9.68
C VAL A 186 -10.97 19.76 9.57
N SER A 187 -10.32 19.00 8.69
CA SER A 187 -10.59 17.57 8.52
C SER A 187 -10.04 16.74 9.71
N SER A 188 -10.56 15.52 9.93
CA SER A 188 -10.03 14.64 10.97
C SER A 188 -8.56 14.32 10.75
N PHE A 189 -8.17 14.09 9.49
CA PHE A 189 -6.80 13.80 9.10
C PHE A 189 -5.85 14.94 9.50
N VAL A 190 -6.16 16.18 9.11
CA VAL A 190 -5.33 17.34 9.45
C VAL A 190 -5.22 17.53 10.96
N ALA A 191 -6.34 17.41 11.68
CA ALA A 191 -6.37 17.55 13.13
C ALA A 191 -5.46 16.53 13.84
N VAL A 192 -5.52 15.26 13.43
CA VAL A 192 -4.70 14.18 14.02
C VAL A 192 -3.24 14.31 13.61
N CYS A 193 -2.92 14.58 12.34
CA CYS A 193 -1.55 14.75 11.86
C CYS A 193 -0.86 15.95 12.52
N ALA A 194 -1.54 17.10 12.62
CA ALA A 194 -1.00 18.27 13.32
C ALA A 194 -0.74 17.97 14.80
N HIS A 195 -1.66 17.26 15.47
CA HIS A 195 -1.47 16.86 16.85
C HIS A 195 -0.28 15.91 17.01
N ALA A 196 -0.17 14.88 16.15
CA ALA A 196 0.94 13.94 16.14
C ALA A 196 2.28 14.66 15.91
N TRP A 197 2.34 15.59 14.94
CA TRP A 197 3.55 16.36 14.64
C TRP A 197 4.01 17.22 15.82
N VAL A 198 3.07 17.91 16.50
CA VAL A 198 3.38 18.67 17.73
C VAL A 198 3.86 17.75 18.85
N CYS A 199 3.25 16.57 19.03
CA CYS A 199 3.68 15.60 20.03
C CYS A 199 5.09 15.07 19.71
N SER A 200 5.37 14.72 18.46
CA SER A 200 6.68 14.22 18.02
C SER A 200 7.78 15.27 18.18
N THR A 201 7.54 16.51 17.76
CA THR A 201 8.53 17.60 17.90
C THR A 201 8.86 17.89 19.37
N LYS A 202 7.86 17.88 20.25
CA LYS A 202 8.05 18.03 21.71
C LYS A 202 8.80 16.84 22.32
N ALA A 203 8.42 15.62 21.96
CA ALA A 203 9.04 14.40 22.50
C ALA A 203 10.52 14.29 22.09
N LEU A 204 10.84 14.64 20.84
CA LEU A 204 12.20 14.63 20.31
C LEU A 204 13.03 15.84 20.75
N ARG A 205 12.42 16.82 21.44
CA ARG A 205 13.06 18.08 21.85
C ARG A 205 13.80 18.74 20.68
N VAL A 206 13.14 18.75 19.51
CA VAL A 206 13.74 19.28 18.28
C VAL A 206 14.16 20.73 18.53
N PRO A 207 15.40 21.12 18.18
CA PRO A 207 15.84 22.52 18.29
C PRO A 207 14.93 23.46 17.50
N HIS A 208 15.05 24.77 17.74
CA HIS A 208 14.35 25.81 16.96
C HIS A 208 14.85 25.87 15.51
N THR A 209 14.48 24.85 14.74
CA THR A 209 14.87 24.57 13.37
C THR A 209 13.62 24.21 12.59
N ASP A 210 13.68 24.40 11.27
CA ASP A 210 12.58 24.05 10.40
C ASP A 210 12.32 22.54 10.43
N THR A 211 11.04 22.17 10.51
CA THR A 211 10.60 20.78 10.46
C THR A 211 9.66 20.58 9.29
N ILE A 212 9.72 19.41 8.67
CA ILE A 212 8.92 19.07 7.49
C ILE A 212 8.02 17.89 7.84
N PHE A 213 6.74 17.98 7.47
CA PHE A 213 5.76 16.90 7.59
C PHE A 213 5.29 16.48 6.20
N ASN A 214 5.72 15.30 5.75
CA ASN A 214 5.35 14.75 4.45
C ASN A 214 4.23 13.72 4.59
N PHE A 215 3.30 13.72 3.64
CA PHE A 215 2.26 12.69 3.53
C PHE A 215 1.96 12.42 2.06
N MET A 216 1.54 11.19 1.76
CA MET A 216 1.13 10.80 0.41
C MET A 216 -0.28 11.31 0.12
N VAL A 217 -0.51 11.80 -1.10
CA VAL A 217 -1.80 12.31 -1.56
C VAL A 217 -2.32 11.46 -2.71
N ASP A 218 -3.58 11.05 -2.62
CA ASP A 218 -4.26 10.41 -3.74
C ASP A 218 -4.68 11.45 -4.79
N CYS A 219 -3.93 11.50 -5.88
CA CYS A 219 -4.14 12.46 -6.95
C CYS A 219 -5.18 12.01 -7.99
N ARG A 220 -5.84 10.84 -7.86
CA ARG A 220 -6.79 10.33 -8.88
C ARG A 220 -7.90 11.33 -9.21
N ASN A 221 -8.50 11.93 -8.18
CA ASN A 221 -9.56 12.94 -8.35
C ASN A 221 -9.04 14.29 -8.87
N ILE A 222 -7.74 14.57 -8.68
CA ILE A 222 -7.10 15.80 -9.15
C ILE A 222 -6.78 15.65 -10.64
N ILE A 223 -6.18 14.53 -11.02
CA ILE A 223 -5.80 14.21 -12.40
C ILE A 223 -7.04 14.03 -13.28
N GLY A 224 -8.06 13.30 -12.83
CA GLY A 224 -9.29 13.09 -13.60
C GLY A 224 -10.00 14.38 -14.02
N ASN A 225 -10.00 15.39 -13.12
CA ASN A 225 -10.58 16.71 -13.38
C ASN A 225 -9.73 17.59 -14.31
N ILE A 226 -8.41 17.40 -14.34
CA ILE A 226 -7.49 18.16 -15.20
C ILE A 226 -7.51 17.65 -16.64
N TYR A 227 -7.67 16.34 -16.85
CA TYR A 227 -7.53 15.72 -18.17
C TYR A 227 -8.85 15.29 -18.84
N HIS A 228 -10.02 15.62 -18.27
CA HIS A 228 -11.31 15.14 -18.78
C HIS A 228 -11.26 13.65 -19.13
N LEU A 229 -10.84 12.81 -18.17
CA LEU A 229 -10.98 11.36 -18.35
C LEU A 229 -12.47 11.08 -18.57
N ASN A 230 -12.82 10.58 -19.75
CA ASN A 230 -14.22 10.40 -20.17
C ASN A 230 -15.02 9.69 -19.07
N PRO A 231 -16.16 10.25 -18.62
CA PRO A 231 -17.01 9.65 -17.58
C PRO A 231 -17.70 8.35 -18.01
N CYS A 232 -17.37 7.80 -19.19
CA CYS A 232 -17.90 6.54 -19.69
C CYS A 232 -17.47 5.30 -18.91
N TYR A 233 -16.50 5.40 -17.99
CA TYR A 233 -15.98 4.23 -17.27
C TYR A 233 -16.59 4.00 -15.89
N GLU A 234 -17.40 4.93 -15.37
CA GLU A 234 -18.12 4.75 -14.09
C GLU A 234 -19.51 4.10 -14.25
N LYS A 235 -19.96 3.84 -15.49
CA LYS A 235 -21.29 3.24 -15.77
C LYS A 235 -21.19 1.86 -16.43
N GLN A 236 -20.64 0.89 -15.72
CA GLN A 236 -20.90 -0.53 -16.02
C GLN A 236 -21.29 -1.28 -14.73
N SER A 237 -22.33 -0.77 -14.06
CA SER A 237 -22.95 -1.48 -12.93
C SER A 237 -24.42 -1.08 -12.75
N THR A 238 -25.25 -1.17 -13.81
CA THR A 238 -26.71 -1.19 -13.66
C THR A 238 -27.40 -1.89 -14.84
N THR A 239 -27.86 -3.13 -14.59
CA THR A 239 -29.10 -3.79 -15.06
C THR A 239 -29.35 -4.13 -16.53
N SER A 240 -29.37 -5.46 -16.75
CA SER A 240 -30.56 -6.27 -17.13
C SER A 240 -30.90 -6.48 -18.61
N ASP A 241 -30.75 -7.75 -19.01
CA ASP A 241 -31.63 -8.59 -19.83
C ASP A 241 -32.67 -7.94 -20.75
N LYS A 242 -32.57 -8.25 -22.05
CA LYS A 242 -33.73 -8.55 -22.90
C LYS A 242 -33.42 -9.76 -23.79
N PRO A 243 -34.36 -10.70 -23.97
CA PRO A 243 -34.18 -11.88 -24.81
C PRO A 243 -34.29 -11.54 -26.29
N LEU A 244 -33.50 -12.22 -27.12
CA LEU A 244 -33.68 -12.23 -28.58
C LEU A 244 -35.02 -12.89 -28.91
N GLN A 245 -35.92 -12.13 -29.54
CA GLN A 245 -36.99 -12.69 -30.34
C GLN A 245 -36.50 -12.91 -31.77
N LYS A 246 -36.69 -14.13 -32.28
CA LYS A 246 -36.95 -14.40 -33.69
C LYS A 246 -38.11 -15.39 -33.76
#